data_AF-A0A2G0VD86-F1
#
_entry.id   AF-A0A2G0VD86-F1
#
_cell.length_a   1.000
_cell.length_b   1.000
_cell.length_c   1.000
_cell.angle_alpha   90.00
_cell.angle_beta   90.00
_cell.angle_gamma   90.00
#
_symmetry.space_group_name_H-M   'P 1'
#
loop_
_entity.id
_entity.type
_entity.pdbx_description
1 polymer ?
#
loop_
_entity_poly.entity_id
_entity_poly.type
_entity_poly.pdbx_seq_one_letter_code
_entity_poly.pdbx_strand_id
1 'polypeptide(L)'
;MTTYNWDLIERLLHEVQNGEGSFAPRKYAEQEAAEKATAGESIGNLDTLKKTAADYEALLLKRGFIESRPEEEGGNGENFILTPRGSQLLSLIDSSIPGNDHPRQVLDEQADALEPATFDQVASKAAIA
;
A
#
# COMPACT_ATOMS: atom_id res chain seq x y z
N MET A 1 -0.89 18.13 5.18
CA MET A 1 -1.59 16.87 5.41
C MET A 1 -1.66 16.19 4.05
N THR A 2 -0.86 15.16 3.87
CA THR A 2 -0.83 14.39 2.63
C THR A 2 -1.84 13.28 2.76
N THR A 3 -2.92 13.35 1.99
CA THR A 3 -3.92 12.28 1.94
C THR A 3 -3.46 11.23 0.94
N TYR A 4 -3.46 9.97 1.37
CA TYR A 4 -3.07 8.84 0.54
C TYR A 4 -4.31 8.10 0.04
N ASN A 5 -4.21 7.50 -1.14
CA ASN A 5 -5.22 6.54 -1.59
C ASN A 5 -4.91 5.19 -0.93
N TRP A 6 -5.50 4.96 0.25
CA TRP A 6 -5.27 3.77 1.05
C TRP A 6 -5.70 2.48 0.37
N ASP A 7 -6.80 2.50 -0.40
CA ASP A 7 -7.26 1.33 -1.15
C ASP A 7 -6.20 0.87 -2.16
N LEU A 8 -5.61 1.83 -2.88
CA LEU A 8 -4.53 1.54 -3.81
C LEU A 8 -3.26 1.04 -3.10
N ILE A 9 -2.91 1.63 -1.95
CA ILE A 9 -1.74 1.18 -1.17
C ILE A 9 -1.97 -0.25 -0.63
N GLU A 10 -3.15 -0.52 -0.08
CA GLU A 10 -3.56 -1.86 0.39
C GLU A 10 -3.46 -2.89 -0.73
N ARG A 11 -4.02 -2.58 -1.91
CA ARG A 11 -3.89 -3.41 -3.11
C ARG A 11 -2.43 -3.71 -3.40
N LEU A 12 -1.58 -2.70 -3.51
CA LEU A 12 -0.16 -2.87 -3.80
C LEU A 12 0.55 -3.74 -2.76
N LEU A 13 0.28 -3.54 -1.47
CA LEU A 13 0.89 -4.32 -0.39
C LEU A 13 0.42 -5.79 -0.42
N HIS A 14 -0.84 -6.06 -0.74
CA HIS A 14 -1.32 -7.43 -0.96
C HIS A 14 -0.65 -8.10 -2.17
N GLU A 15 -0.45 -7.37 -3.26
CA GLU A 15 0.27 -7.89 -4.42
C GLU A 15 1.74 -8.20 -4.08
N VAL A 16 2.40 -7.38 -3.24
CA VAL A 16 3.74 -7.70 -2.72
C VAL A 16 3.72 -8.90 -1.78
N GLN A 17 2.70 -9.03 -0.92
CA GLN A 17 2.58 -10.14 0.02
C GLN A 17 2.39 -11.49 -0.67
N ASN A 18 1.57 -11.53 -1.72
CA ASN A 18 1.16 -12.76 -2.41
C ASN A 18 1.96 -13.01 -3.71
N GLY A 19 2.70 -12.02 -4.19
CA GLY A 19 3.36 -12.03 -5.49
C GLY A 19 4.76 -12.63 -5.48
N GLU A 20 4.98 -13.59 -6.38
CA GLU A 20 6.32 -14.16 -6.65
C GLU A 20 6.95 -13.60 -7.95
N GLY A 21 6.12 -13.03 -8.84
CA GLY A 21 6.53 -12.48 -10.14
C GLY A 21 6.85 -10.97 -10.12
N SER A 22 7.21 -10.43 -11.30
CA SER A 22 7.52 -9.00 -11.45
C SER A 22 6.35 -8.12 -11.00
N PHE A 23 6.65 -7.21 -10.08
CA PHE A 23 5.72 -6.26 -9.51
C PHE A 23 5.37 -5.18 -10.56
N ALA A 24 4.08 -5.07 -10.86
CA ALA A 24 3.59 -4.21 -11.94
C ALA A 24 2.49 -3.25 -11.43
N PRO A 25 2.83 -2.20 -10.67
CA PRO A 25 1.86 -1.34 -10.00
C PRO A 25 0.86 -0.69 -10.96
N ARG A 26 1.30 -0.35 -12.18
CA ARG A 26 0.41 0.19 -13.22
C ARG A 26 -0.62 -0.81 -13.72
N LYS A 27 -0.30 -2.11 -13.72
CA LYS A 27 -1.26 -3.16 -14.08
C LYS A 27 -2.28 -3.38 -12.96
N TYR A 28 -1.83 -3.37 -11.71
CA TYR A 28 -2.74 -3.51 -10.56
C TYR A 28 -3.73 -2.35 -10.47
N ALA A 29 -3.28 -1.11 -10.71
CA ALA A 29 -4.16 0.05 -10.83
C ALA A 29 -5.20 -0.09 -11.97
N GLU A 30 -4.83 -0.69 -13.09
CA GLU A 30 -5.76 -0.95 -14.20
C GLU A 30 -6.81 -2.00 -13.83
N GLN A 31 -6.40 -3.06 -13.13
CA GLN A 31 -7.30 -4.10 -12.65
C GLN A 31 -8.29 -3.54 -11.62
N GLU A 32 -7.81 -2.78 -10.63
CA GLU A 32 -8.67 -2.12 -9.63
C GLU A 32 -9.68 -1.18 -10.30
N ALA A 33 -9.24 -0.41 -11.29
CA ALA A 33 -10.14 0.45 -12.05
C ALA A 33 -11.19 -0.36 -12.85
N ALA A 34 -10.79 -1.48 -13.45
CA ALA A 34 -11.74 -2.34 -14.15
C ALA A 34 -12.77 -2.97 -13.20
N GLU A 35 -12.35 -3.38 -12.00
CA GLU A 35 -13.23 -3.91 -10.95
C GLU A 35 -14.21 -2.86 -10.44
N LYS A 36 -13.73 -1.66 -10.11
CA LYS A 36 -14.57 -0.52 -9.70
C LYS A 36 -15.57 -0.12 -10.79
N ALA A 37 -15.14 -0.05 -12.04
CA ALA A 37 -16.03 0.24 -13.17
C ALA A 37 -17.13 -0.84 -13.31
N THR A 38 -16.79 -2.11 -13.07
CA THR A 38 -17.76 -3.22 -13.08
C THR A 38 -18.74 -3.14 -11.90
N ALA A 39 -18.27 -2.68 -10.73
CA ALA A 39 -19.09 -2.40 -9.55
C ALA A 39 -19.94 -1.12 -9.69
N GLY A 40 -19.78 -0.35 -10.76
CA GLY A 40 -20.48 0.92 -10.98
C GLY A 40 -19.88 2.12 -10.22
N GLU A 41 -18.68 1.96 -9.66
CA GLU A 41 -17.93 3.02 -8.99
C GLU A 41 -17.17 3.92 -10.00
N SER A 42 -16.99 5.19 -9.64
CA SER A 42 -16.21 6.12 -10.46
C SER A 42 -14.71 5.96 -10.17
N ILE A 43 -13.94 5.66 -11.22
CA ILE A 43 -12.49 5.44 -11.17
C ILE A 43 -11.67 6.71 -11.43
N GLY A 44 -12.33 7.83 -11.70
CA GLY A 44 -11.66 9.07 -12.08
C GLY A 44 -10.82 8.91 -13.36
N ASN A 45 -9.56 9.35 -13.32
CA ASN A 45 -8.63 9.30 -14.44
C ASN A 45 -7.65 8.12 -14.29
N LEU A 46 -7.73 7.15 -15.20
CA LEU A 46 -6.91 5.93 -15.19
C LEU A 46 -5.40 6.21 -15.26
N ASP A 47 -4.97 7.15 -16.11
CA ASP A 47 -3.55 7.50 -16.23
C ASP A 47 -3.00 8.09 -14.93
N THR A 48 -3.83 8.87 -14.22
CA THR A 48 -3.49 9.42 -12.91
C THR A 48 -3.38 8.30 -11.86
N LEU A 49 -4.30 7.34 -11.87
CA LEU A 49 -4.26 6.19 -10.95
C LEU A 49 -3.01 5.34 -11.18
N LYS A 50 -2.68 5.03 -12.45
CA LYS A 50 -1.47 4.30 -12.83
C LYS A 50 -0.20 5.03 -12.40
N LYS A 51 -0.14 6.35 -12.59
CA LYS A 51 0.99 7.16 -12.13
C LYS A 51 1.13 7.11 -10.61
N THR A 52 0.01 7.28 -9.91
CA THR A 52 -0.05 7.23 -8.44
C THR A 52 0.45 5.89 -7.91
N ALA A 53 0.08 4.77 -8.56
CA ALA A 53 0.56 3.44 -8.18
C ALA A 53 2.08 3.29 -8.31
N ALA A 54 2.68 3.83 -9.38
CA ALA A 54 4.14 3.82 -9.55
C ALA A 54 4.83 4.77 -8.55
N ASP A 55 4.23 5.92 -8.25
CA ASP A 55 4.75 6.84 -7.23
C ASP A 55 4.70 6.19 -5.82
N TYR A 56 3.67 5.40 -5.54
CA TYR A 56 3.54 4.65 -4.28
C TYR A 56 4.51 3.48 -4.18
N GLU A 57 4.74 2.72 -5.24
CA GLU A 57 5.82 1.71 -5.27
C GLU A 57 7.16 2.35 -4.84
N ALA A 58 7.56 3.43 -5.51
CA ALA A 58 8.80 4.13 -5.21
C ALA A 58 8.83 4.67 -3.78
N LEU A 59 7.70 5.19 -3.29
CA LEU A 59 7.58 5.69 -1.92
C LEU A 59 7.69 4.55 -0.89
N LEU A 60 6.94 3.47 -1.06
CA LEU A 60 6.93 2.32 -0.15
C LEU A 60 8.32 1.68 -0.07
N LEU A 61 9.01 1.55 -1.20
CA LEU A 61 10.39 1.07 -1.24
C LEU A 61 11.34 2.03 -0.53
N LYS A 62 11.27 3.33 -0.86
CA LYS A 62 12.14 4.37 -0.27
C LYS A 62 11.96 4.50 1.24
N ARG A 63 10.76 4.31 1.76
CA ARG A 63 10.44 4.40 3.19
C ARG A 63 10.56 3.06 3.92
N GLY A 64 10.93 1.99 3.20
CA GLY A 64 11.19 0.66 3.77
C GLY A 64 9.92 -0.04 4.27
N PHE A 65 8.79 0.13 3.59
CA PHE A 65 7.62 -0.72 3.76
C PHE A 65 7.76 -2.00 2.92
N ILE A 66 8.35 -1.89 1.74
CA ILE A 66 8.70 -3.02 0.88
C ILE A 66 10.20 -3.01 0.63
N GLU A 67 10.76 -4.18 0.32
CA GLU A 67 12.15 -4.32 -0.10
C GLU A 67 12.26 -5.31 -1.25
N SER A 68 13.33 -5.20 -2.05
CA SER A 68 13.57 -6.15 -3.14
C SER A 68 13.67 -7.56 -2.60
N ARG A 69 13.00 -8.51 -3.25
CA ARG A 69 13.07 -9.91 -2.86
C ARG A 69 14.53 -10.39 -2.96
N PRO A 70 15.06 -11.12 -1.96
CA PRO A 70 16.40 -11.68 -2.03
C PRO A 70 16.57 -12.63 -3.23
N GLU A 71 17.73 -12.62 -3.88
CA GLU A 71 18.03 -13.51 -5.01
C GLU A 71 17.86 -15.00 -4.63
N GLU A 72 18.18 -15.37 -3.38
CA GLU A 72 18.00 -16.72 -2.83
C GLU A 72 16.53 -17.17 -2.78
N GLU A 73 15.60 -16.22 -2.75
CA GLU A 73 14.15 -16.45 -2.77
C GLU A 73 13.54 -16.21 -4.16
N GLY A 74 14.36 -16.11 -5.21
CA GLY A 74 13.92 -15.82 -6.58
C GLY A 74 13.85 -14.34 -6.92
N GLY A 75 14.57 -13.49 -6.18
CA GLY A 75 14.72 -12.07 -6.45
C GLY A 75 15.30 -11.78 -7.83
N ASN A 76 14.67 -10.86 -8.57
CA ASN A 76 15.15 -10.42 -9.89
C ASN A 76 15.29 -8.89 -10.00
N GLY A 77 15.15 -8.17 -8.89
CA GLY A 77 15.15 -6.70 -8.85
C GLY A 77 13.84 -6.05 -9.32
N GLU A 78 12.90 -6.85 -9.80
CA GLU A 78 11.55 -6.42 -10.21
C GLU A 78 10.46 -6.99 -9.30
N ASN A 79 10.80 -7.84 -8.33
CA ASN A 79 9.88 -8.37 -7.33
C ASN A 79 10.29 -7.95 -5.92
N PHE A 80 9.29 -7.84 -5.04
CA PHE A 80 9.44 -7.29 -3.70
C PHE A 80 8.88 -8.25 -2.65
N ILE A 81 9.27 -8.04 -1.39
CA ILE A 81 8.68 -8.67 -0.21
C ILE A 81 8.26 -7.58 0.79
N LEU A 82 7.28 -7.91 1.63
CA LEU A 82 6.88 -7.03 2.72
C LEU A 82 7.94 -7.05 3.83
N THR A 83 8.36 -5.85 4.24
CA THR A 83 9.11 -5.70 5.49
C THR A 83 8.16 -5.89 6.69
N PRO A 84 8.69 -5.97 7.93
CA PRO A 84 7.85 -5.90 9.13
C PRO A 84 6.97 -4.65 9.17
N ARG A 85 7.50 -3.50 8.74
CA ARG A 85 6.75 -2.23 8.67
C ARG A 85 5.65 -2.30 7.61
N GLY A 86 5.93 -2.87 6.44
CA GLY A 86 4.93 -3.08 5.38
C GLY A 86 3.79 -3.97 5.81
N SER A 87 4.11 -5.07 6.49
CA SER A 87 3.12 -5.98 7.07
C SER A 87 2.24 -5.26 8.09
N GLN A 88 2.83 -4.43 8.95
CA GLN A 88 2.09 -3.64 9.93
C GLN A 88 1.19 -2.59 9.27
N LEU A 89 1.68 -1.89 8.24
CA LEU A 89 0.88 -0.93 7.47
C LEU A 89 -0.32 -1.65 6.84
N LEU A 90 -0.08 -2.79 6.18
CA LEU A 90 -1.14 -3.59 5.58
C LEU A 90 -2.19 -3.97 6.61
N SER A 91 -1.81 -4.51 7.77
CA SER A 91 -2.76 -4.86 8.83
C SER A 91 -3.56 -3.68 9.39
N LEU A 92 -3.00 -2.46 9.38
CA LEU A 92 -3.72 -1.26 9.84
C LEU A 92 -4.74 -0.77 8.81
N ILE A 93 -4.40 -0.84 7.53
CA ILE A 93 -5.28 -0.38 6.46
C ILE A 93 -6.19 -1.48 5.91
N ASP A 94 -6.00 -2.74 6.30
CA ASP A 94 -6.79 -3.88 5.83
C ASP A 94 -8.28 -3.66 6.13
N SER A 95 -9.03 -3.46 5.05
CA SER A 95 -10.46 -3.18 5.03
C SER A 95 -11.32 -4.40 5.39
N SER A 96 -10.72 -5.60 5.46
CA SER A 96 -11.43 -6.82 5.84
C SER A 96 -11.78 -6.91 7.33
N ILE A 97 -11.28 -5.99 8.17
CA ILE A 97 -11.56 -5.93 9.62
C ILE A 97 -12.80 -5.04 9.88
N PRO A 98 -13.97 -5.59 10.25
CA PRO A 98 -15.17 -4.79 10.48
C PRO A 98 -15.04 -3.92 11.73
N GLY A 99 -15.41 -2.63 11.61
CA GLY A 99 -15.36 -1.66 12.73
C GLY A 99 -14.03 -0.89 12.85
N ASN A 100 -13.13 -1.04 11.88
CA ASN A 100 -11.77 -0.51 11.90
C ASN A 100 -11.56 0.64 10.90
N ASP A 101 -12.55 1.52 10.66
CA ASP A 101 -12.32 2.77 9.90
C ASP A 101 -11.32 3.70 10.61
N HIS A 102 -11.08 3.47 11.90
CA HIS A 102 -10.26 4.31 12.77
C HIS A 102 -8.78 4.41 12.35
N PRO A 103 -8.05 3.34 11.97
CA PRO A 103 -6.62 3.44 11.70
C PRO A 103 -6.32 4.20 10.40
N ARG A 104 -7.13 4.03 9.34
CA ARG A 104 -7.00 4.86 8.13
C ARG A 104 -7.24 6.33 8.45
N GLN A 105 -8.25 6.63 9.27
CA GLN A 105 -8.50 8.01 9.70
C GLN A 105 -7.35 8.58 10.55
N VAL A 106 -6.78 7.81 11.48
CA VAL A 106 -5.65 8.26 12.30
C VAL A 106 -4.39 8.50 11.46
N LEU A 107 -4.19 7.70 10.40
CA LEU A 107 -3.15 7.93 9.40
C LEU A 107 -3.44 9.20 8.57
N ASP A 108 -4.67 9.33 8.06
CA ASP A 108 -5.38 10.59 7.76
C ASP A 108 -4.82 11.79 8.50
N GLU A 109 -5.02 11.80 9.81
CA GLU A 109 -4.75 12.92 10.72
C GLU A 109 -3.27 13.38 10.75
N GLN A 110 -2.34 12.60 10.18
CA GLN A 110 -0.91 12.94 10.17
C GLN A 110 -0.51 13.88 9.03
N ALA A 111 0.60 14.59 9.23
CA ALA A 111 1.18 15.43 8.17
C ALA A 111 1.68 14.59 6.97
N ASP A 112 2.36 13.49 7.26
CA ASP A 112 2.85 12.47 6.32
C ASP A 112 2.80 11.09 7.02
N ALA A 113 1.73 10.34 6.78
CA ALA A 113 1.48 9.05 7.41
C ALA A 113 2.45 7.94 6.99
N LEU A 114 3.14 8.08 5.85
CA LEU A 114 4.13 7.12 5.35
C LEU A 114 5.57 7.56 5.68
N GLU A 115 5.75 8.65 6.43
CA GLU A 115 7.03 8.99 7.00
C GLU A 115 7.37 7.97 8.11
N PRO A 116 8.52 7.28 8.04
CA PRO A 116 8.87 6.20 8.97
C PRO A 116 8.70 6.55 10.45
N ALA A 117 9.21 7.70 10.91
CA ALA A 117 9.11 8.06 12.32
C ALA A 117 7.66 8.36 12.73
N THR A 118 6.89 8.99 11.85
CA THR A 118 5.47 9.29 12.04
C THR A 118 4.63 8.01 12.06
N PHE A 119 4.85 7.12 11.09
CA PHE A 119 4.19 5.83 11.02
C PHE A 119 4.49 4.98 12.25
N ASP A 120 5.76 4.84 12.64
CA ASP A 120 6.16 4.01 13.77
C ASP A 120 5.51 4.52 15.08
N GLN A 121 5.34 5.85 15.23
CA GLN A 121 4.62 6.45 16.37
C GLN A 121 3.12 6.13 16.35
N VAL A 122 2.46 6.24 15.20
CA VAL A 122 1.02 5.95 15.06
C VAL A 122 0.75 4.47 15.26
N ALA A 123 1.52 3.62 14.59
CA ALA A 123 1.39 2.17 14.65
C ALA A 123 1.64 1.63 16.07
N SER A 124 2.58 2.23 16.81
CA SER A 124 2.80 1.90 18.22
C SER A 124 1.58 2.21 19.08
N LYS A 125 0.85 3.30 18.82
CA LYS A 125 -0.37 3.64 19.58
C LYS A 125 -1.53 2.72 19.22
N ALA A 126 -1.68 2.39 17.94
CA ALA A 126 -2.72 1.49 17.45
C ALA A 126 -2.54 0.05 17.98
N ALA A 127 -1.29 -0.41 18.16
CA ALA A 127 -0.99 -1.74 18.68
C ALA A 127 -1.28 -1.92 20.19
N ILE A 128 -1.53 -0.83 20.93
CA ILE A 128 -1.80 -0.84 22.37
C ILE A 128 -3.32 -0.65 22.65
N ALA A 129 -4.13 -0.42 21.62
CA ALA A 129 -5.56 -0.12 21.72
C ALA A 129 -6.45 -1.37 21.81
#